data_AF-A0A5I4KBI7-F1
#
_entry.id   AF-A0A5I4KBI7-F1
#
_cell.length_a   1.000
_cell.length_b   1.000
_cell.length_c   1.000
_cell.angle_alpha   90.00
_cell.angle_beta   90.00
_cell.angle_gamma   90.00
#
_symmetry.space_group_name_H-M   'P 1'
#
loop_
_entity.id
_entity.type
_entity.pdbx_description
1 polymer ?
#
loop_
_entity_poly.entity_id
_entity_poly.type
_entity_poly.pdbx_seq_one_letter_code
_entity_poly.pdbx_strand_id
1 'polypeptide(L)'
;MSIGSIGTGAFDGSTPCINIGDSDSGFIGSADGVLDIYCNGAKVGYINGNGLHMLTDIHFDNARMTTNGDIFSSVWGDNWLSIWITNQLNTRGTIDWINGELAIRDNNINTRATIDYVNQTFARKNTGSIQDWGWILDDSTGFIMQWGTLGNSNGTYNFPRAFPVGCFAVFVTNTNAQGTQVDNAFGYPVSNSQFFAATKSSGMANLVNNFPVAWFAIGR
;
A
#
# COMPACT_ATOMS: atom_id res chain seq x y z
N MET A 1 1.61 -60.28 51.22
CA MET A 1 0.28 -60.24 50.59
C MET A 1 -0.75 -60.07 51.69
N SER A 2 -1.40 -58.90 51.76
CA SER A 2 -2.54 -58.67 52.66
C SER A 2 -3.81 -58.83 51.84
N ILE A 3 -4.71 -59.71 52.25
CA ILE A 3 -6.01 -59.89 51.62
C ILE A 3 -7.05 -59.23 52.53
N GLY A 4 -7.69 -58.16 52.06
CA GLY A 4 -8.79 -57.52 52.79
C GLY A 4 -9.99 -58.46 52.96
N SER A 5 -10.96 -58.09 53.81
CA SER A 5 -12.17 -58.87 54.05
C SER A 5 -13.05 -58.98 52.79
N ILE A 6 -13.59 -60.17 52.55
CA ILE A 6 -14.49 -60.48 51.42
C ILE A 6 -15.95 -60.22 51.85
N GLY A 7 -16.59 -59.20 51.26
CA GLY A 7 -18.01 -58.89 51.42
C GLY A 7 -18.90 -59.63 50.42
N THR A 8 -20.22 -59.63 50.65
CA THR A 8 -21.21 -60.44 49.86
C THR A 8 -21.83 -59.70 48.66
N GLY A 9 -21.38 -58.46 48.39
CA GLY A 9 -21.56 -57.73 47.12
C GLY A 9 -20.20 -57.47 46.45
N ALA A 10 -20.17 -56.78 45.30
CA ALA A 10 -18.94 -56.49 44.55
C ALA A 10 -18.06 -55.42 45.24
N PHE A 11 -17.65 -55.67 46.49
CA PHE A 11 -16.83 -54.89 47.43
C PHE A 11 -17.60 -54.10 48.52
N ASP A 12 -17.98 -54.74 49.63
CA ASP A 12 -18.62 -54.13 50.82
C ASP A 12 -17.57 -53.64 51.84
N GLY A 13 -17.57 -52.31 52.07
CA GLY A 13 -16.99 -51.43 53.12
C GLY A 13 -15.75 -51.89 53.92
N SER A 14 -14.65 -51.14 54.09
CA SER A 14 -14.34 -49.72 53.92
C SER A 14 -12.87 -49.50 53.49
N THR A 15 -12.28 -50.46 52.76
CA THR A 15 -11.14 -50.35 51.81
C THR A 15 -10.72 -51.77 51.37
N PRO A 16 -11.53 -52.47 50.56
CA PRO A 16 -11.12 -53.79 50.05
C PRO A 16 -10.19 -53.63 48.84
N CYS A 17 -8.90 -53.93 49.03
CA CYS A 17 -7.95 -54.08 47.93
C CYS A 17 -6.94 -55.20 48.21
N ILE A 18 -6.54 -55.92 47.15
CA ILE A 18 -5.36 -56.77 47.18
C ILE A 18 -4.19 -55.87 46.76
N ASN A 19 -3.33 -55.52 47.71
CA ASN A 19 -2.08 -54.81 47.39
C ASN A 19 -1.03 -55.83 46.91
N ILE A 20 -0.42 -55.55 45.76
CA ILE A 20 0.61 -56.41 45.13
C ILE A 20 1.87 -55.57 44.95
N GLY A 21 2.99 -55.97 45.54
CA GLY A 21 4.23 -55.19 45.50
C GLY A 21 5.26 -55.59 46.56
N ASP A 22 6.38 -54.87 46.58
CA ASP A 22 7.41 -54.92 47.63
C ASP A 22 7.33 -53.69 48.56
N SER A 23 8.43 -53.30 49.21
CA SER A 23 8.45 -52.19 50.17
C SER A 23 8.20 -50.81 49.55
N ASP A 24 8.41 -50.65 48.24
CA ASP A 24 8.37 -49.33 47.59
C ASP A 24 7.73 -49.31 46.19
N SER A 25 7.38 -50.47 45.65
CA SER A 25 6.83 -50.61 44.30
C SER A 25 5.64 -51.56 44.29
N GLY A 26 4.58 -51.22 43.56
CA GLY A 26 3.39 -52.08 43.49
C GLY A 26 2.10 -51.42 43.01
N PHE A 27 1.02 -52.19 43.05
CA PHE A 27 -0.36 -51.77 42.82
C PHE A 27 -1.10 -51.73 44.14
N ILE A 28 -1.68 -50.57 44.48
CA ILE A 28 -2.28 -50.31 45.79
C ILE A 28 -3.70 -49.75 45.64
N GLY A 29 -4.69 -50.33 46.30
CA GLY A 29 -6.03 -49.74 46.37
C GLY A 29 -6.14 -48.73 47.50
N SER A 30 -5.88 -47.45 47.22
CA SER A 30 -5.80 -46.41 48.25
C SER A 30 -7.13 -45.84 48.70
N ALA A 31 -8.19 -46.01 47.90
CA ALA A 31 -9.56 -45.59 48.19
C ALA A 31 -10.54 -46.46 47.40
N ASP A 32 -11.83 -46.37 47.73
CA ASP A 32 -12.88 -47.01 46.94
C ASP A 32 -12.85 -46.52 45.48
N GLY A 33 -12.90 -47.47 44.54
CA GLY A 33 -12.82 -47.20 43.10
C GLY A 33 -11.46 -46.67 42.59
N VAL A 34 -10.38 -46.75 43.37
CA VAL A 34 -9.05 -46.26 42.98
C VAL A 34 -8.00 -47.38 42.99
N LEU A 35 -7.22 -47.48 41.91
CA LEU A 35 -6.03 -48.34 41.84
C LEU A 35 -4.80 -47.49 41.55
N ASP A 36 -3.88 -47.41 42.51
CA ASP A 36 -2.63 -46.67 42.41
C ASP A 36 -1.49 -47.53 41.88
N ILE A 37 -0.53 -46.88 41.22
CA ILE A 37 0.71 -47.47 40.72
C ILE A 37 1.88 -46.77 41.41
N TYR A 38 2.66 -47.52 42.18
CA TYR A 38 3.85 -47.06 42.87
C TYR A 38 5.11 -47.67 42.27
N CYS A 39 6.15 -46.84 42.16
CA CYS A 39 7.50 -47.27 41.77
C CYS A 39 8.52 -46.51 42.62
N ASN A 40 9.41 -47.25 43.31
CA ASN A 40 10.50 -46.69 44.12
C ASN A 40 10.03 -45.59 45.09
N GLY A 41 8.92 -45.83 45.77
CA GLY A 41 8.35 -44.95 46.80
C GLY A 41 7.51 -43.79 46.26
N ALA A 42 7.38 -43.64 44.93
CA ALA A 42 6.58 -42.59 44.31
C ALA A 42 5.35 -43.14 43.59
N LYS A 43 4.21 -42.46 43.71
CA LYS A 43 3.01 -42.75 42.92
C LYS A 43 3.19 -42.20 41.51
N VAL A 44 3.31 -43.07 40.51
CA VAL A 44 3.58 -42.70 39.10
C VAL A 44 2.31 -42.60 38.26
N GLY A 45 1.20 -43.18 38.73
CA GLY A 45 -0.11 -43.11 38.09
C GLY A 45 -1.22 -43.75 38.92
N TYR A 46 -2.45 -43.62 38.47
CA TYR A 46 -3.61 -44.28 39.08
C TYR A 46 -4.79 -44.39 38.10
N ILE A 47 -5.72 -45.31 38.39
CA ILE A 47 -7.01 -45.42 37.70
C ILE A 47 -8.10 -45.10 38.71
N ASN A 48 -9.08 -44.28 38.31
CA ASN A 48 -10.31 -44.05 39.07
C ASN A 48 -11.52 -43.94 38.13
N GLY A 49 -12.67 -43.52 38.66
CA GLY A 49 -13.89 -43.31 37.87
C GLY A 49 -13.77 -42.29 36.73
N ASN A 50 -12.74 -41.43 36.73
CA ASN A 50 -12.48 -40.46 35.66
C ASN A 50 -11.55 -41.00 34.56
N GLY A 51 -10.84 -42.10 34.80
CA GLY A 51 -9.96 -42.74 33.81
C GLY A 51 -8.56 -43.07 34.35
N LEU A 52 -7.61 -43.22 33.43
CA LEU A 52 -6.19 -43.43 33.71
C LEU A 52 -5.48 -42.08 33.85
N HIS A 53 -4.79 -41.89 34.96
CA HIS A 53 -4.01 -40.70 35.26
C HIS A 53 -2.53 -41.05 35.33
N MET A 54 -1.70 -40.34 34.57
CA MET A 54 -0.24 -40.45 34.62
C MET A 54 0.34 -39.23 35.33
N LEU A 55 1.09 -39.46 36.40
CA LEU A 55 1.73 -38.41 37.22
C LEU A 55 3.18 -38.15 36.80
N THR A 56 3.67 -38.95 35.86
CA THR A 56 4.98 -38.89 35.24
C THR A 56 4.82 -38.98 33.73
N ASP A 57 5.90 -38.77 32.99
CA ASP A 57 5.90 -38.82 31.53
C ASP A 57 5.51 -40.20 30.99
N ILE A 58 4.89 -40.23 29.81
CA ILE A 58 4.57 -41.46 29.07
C ILE A 58 5.68 -41.68 28.06
N HIS A 59 6.45 -42.75 28.22
CA HIS A 59 7.58 -43.06 27.35
C HIS A 59 7.21 -44.05 26.24
N PHE A 60 7.68 -43.77 25.02
CA PHE A 60 7.58 -44.61 23.81
C PHE A 60 9.00 -44.75 23.23
N ASP A 61 9.80 -45.65 23.81
CA ASP A 61 11.25 -45.74 23.57
C ASP A 61 11.94 -44.37 23.77
N ASN A 62 12.52 -43.81 22.69
CA ASN A 62 13.19 -42.51 22.71
C ASN A 62 12.22 -41.31 22.64
N ALA A 63 10.94 -41.54 22.32
CA ALA A 63 9.91 -40.51 22.33
C ALA A 63 9.18 -40.47 23.69
N ARG A 64 8.60 -39.33 24.05
CA ARG A 64 7.81 -39.21 25.28
C ARG A 64 6.78 -38.08 25.21
N MET A 65 5.67 -38.27 25.91
CA MET A 65 4.72 -37.21 26.26
C MET A 65 4.96 -36.79 27.70
N THR A 66 5.17 -35.50 27.92
CA THR A 66 5.40 -34.94 29.26
C THR A 66 4.11 -34.63 29.99
N THR A 67 4.20 -34.46 31.31
CA THR A 67 3.05 -34.07 32.17
C THR A 67 2.45 -32.70 31.85
N ASN A 68 3.17 -31.82 31.14
CA ASN A 68 2.63 -30.55 30.62
C ASN A 68 1.96 -30.68 29.24
N GLY A 69 1.92 -31.89 28.66
CA GLY A 69 1.29 -32.18 27.36
C GLY A 69 2.20 -31.98 26.14
N ASP A 70 3.46 -31.60 26.31
CA ASP A 70 4.42 -31.53 25.20
C ASP A 70 4.90 -32.93 24.79
N ILE A 71 5.40 -33.05 23.56
CA ILE A 71 5.80 -34.34 22.97
C ILE A 71 7.20 -34.20 22.38
N PHE A 72 8.11 -35.06 22.83
CA PHE A 72 9.47 -35.18 22.28
C PHE A 72 9.54 -36.39 21.34
N SER A 73 10.14 -36.24 20.16
CA SER A 73 10.36 -37.34 19.22
C SER A 73 11.36 -36.95 18.12
N SER A 74 11.99 -37.95 17.49
CA SER A 74 12.80 -37.79 16.29
C SER A 74 12.01 -37.27 15.09
N VAL A 75 10.68 -37.48 15.07
CA VAL A 75 9.77 -36.89 14.06
C VAL A 75 9.82 -35.36 14.07
N TRP A 76 10.13 -34.78 15.23
CA TRP A 76 10.26 -33.33 15.42
C TRP A 76 11.73 -32.87 15.36
N GLY A 77 12.63 -33.70 14.84
CA GLY A 77 14.07 -33.42 14.76
C GLY A 77 14.78 -33.55 16.11
N ASP A 78 14.44 -34.60 16.87
CA ASP A 78 14.91 -34.83 18.25
C ASP A 78 14.66 -33.60 19.13
N ASN A 79 13.45 -33.04 19.02
CA ASN A 79 13.05 -31.82 19.69
C ASN A 79 11.61 -31.91 20.20
N TRP A 80 11.20 -30.91 20.95
CA TRP A 80 9.82 -30.76 21.42
C TRP A 80 8.90 -30.32 20.27
N LEU A 81 7.70 -30.91 20.22
CA LEU A 81 6.66 -30.57 19.24
C LEU A 81 6.32 -29.08 19.29
N SER A 82 6.24 -28.49 20.49
CA SER A 82 5.99 -27.06 20.68
C SER A 82 7.04 -26.18 19.97
N ILE A 83 8.32 -26.53 20.11
CA ILE A 83 9.44 -25.83 19.47
C ILE A 83 9.43 -26.06 17.96
N TRP A 84 9.19 -27.30 17.53
CA TRP A 84 9.11 -27.62 16.11
C TRP A 84 7.99 -26.85 15.41
N ILE A 85 6.78 -26.82 15.97
CA ILE A 85 5.65 -26.05 15.45
C ILE A 85 6.01 -24.56 15.39
N THR A 86 6.57 -24.02 16.47
CA THR A 86 7.01 -22.62 16.52
C THR A 86 7.98 -22.30 15.40
N ASN A 87 8.97 -23.16 15.17
CA ASN A 87 9.92 -23.01 14.08
C ASN A 87 9.25 -23.13 12.70
N GLN A 88 8.34 -24.09 12.48
CA GLN A 88 7.61 -24.21 11.22
C GLN A 88 6.75 -22.97 10.92
N LEU A 89 6.07 -22.44 11.95
CA LEU A 89 5.27 -21.22 11.82
C LEU A 89 6.15 -19.99 11.62
N ASN A 90 7.29 -19.90 12.30
CA ASN A 90 8.24 -18.82 12.08
C ASN A 90 8.86 -18.89 10.68
N THR A 91 9.21 -20.07 10.16
CA THR A 91 9.75 -20.21 8.79
C THR A 91 8.71 -19.90 7.71
N ARG A 92 7.43 -20.22 7.94
CA ARG A 92 6.34 -19.91 6.99
C ARG A 92 5.78 -18.50 7.15
N GLY A 93 5.97 -17.90 8.32
CA GLY A 93 5.58 -16.54 8.67
C GLY A 93 6.78 -15.61 8.82
N THR A 94 7.97 -15.97 8.34
CA THR A 94 9.14 -15.12 8.49
C THR A 94 8.88 -13.84 7.71
N ILE A 95 9.30 -12.75 8.35
CA ILE A 95 9.54 -11.45 7.74
C ILE A 95 10.16 -11.62 6.33
N ASP A 96 11.01 -12.63 6.11
CA ASP A 96 11.64 -12.93 4.81
C ASP A 96 10.66 -13.33 3.69
N TRP A 97 9.68 -14.21 3.94
CA TRP A 97 8.70 -14.58 2.90
C TRP A 97 7.81 -13.38 2.55
N ILE A 98 7.31 -12.70 3.59
CA ILE A 98 6.50 -11.49 3.41
C ILE A 98 7.31 -10.40 2.71
N ASN A 99 8.57 -10.20 3.09
CA ASN A 99 9.49 -9.24 2.44
C ASN A 99 9.76 -9.62 0.99
N GLY A 100 9.86 -10.91 0.67
CA GLY A 100 9.98 -11.39 -0.72
C GLY A 100 8.76 -11.01 -1.55
N GLU A 101 7.55 -11.25 -1.03
CA GLU A 101 6.30 -10.86 -1.69
C GLU A 101 6.17 -9.34 -1.85
N LEU A 102 6.56 -8.56 -0.83
CA LEU A 102 6.56 -7.10 -0.88
C LEU A 102 7.61 -6.57 -1.87
N ALA A 103 8.80 -7.15 -1.92
CA ALA A 103 9.82 -6.76 -2.89
C ALA A 103 9.35 -7.00 -4.34
N ILE A 104 8.64 -8.09 -4.61
CA ILE A 104 8.03 -8.35 -5.91
C ILE A 104 6.99 -7.26 -6.26
N ARG A 105 6.13 -6.90 -5.30
CA ARG A 105 5.14 -5.82 -5.48
C ARG A 105 5.80 -4.47 -5.75
N ASP A 106 6.82 -4.12 -4.98
CA ASP A 106 7.54 -2.85 -5.14
C ASP A 106 8.26 -2.77 -6.50
N ASN A 107 8.91 -3.86 -6.94
CA ASN A 107 9.52 -3.92 -8.27
C ASN A 107 8.49 -3.72 -9.40
N ASN A 108 7.31 -4.32 -9.26
CA ASN A 108 6.21 -4.13 -10.22
C ASN A 108 5.67 -2.69 -10.21
N ILE A 109 5.55 -2.06 -9.04
CA ILE A 109 5.14 -0.66 -8.91
C ILE A 109 6.18 0.27 -9.53
N ASN A 110 7.46 0.06 -9.20
CA ASN A 110 8.56 0.87 -9.71
C ASN A 110 8.63 0.81 -11.24
N THR A 111 8.36 -0.34 -11.85
CA THR A 111 8.31 -0.50 -13.31
C THR A 111 7.16 0.32 -13.95
N ARG A 112 6.01 0.41 -13.27
CA ARG A 112 4.79 1.07 -13.79
C ARG A 112 4.71 2.56 -13.48
N ALA A 113 5.44 3.02 -12.46
CA ALA A 113 5.40 4.41 -11.99
C ALA A 113 6.74 5.13 -12.22
N THR A 114 7.52 4.72 -13.22
CA THR A 114 8.76 5.43 -13.57
C THR A 114 8.44 6.83 -14.10
N ILE A 115 9.38 7.77 -13.91
CA ILE A 115 9.34 9.10 -14.52
C ILE A 115 9.16 8.98 -16.04
N ASP A 116 9.81 7.99 -16.66
CA ASP A 116 9.69 7.71 -18.10
C ASP A 116 8.28 7.26 -18.49
N TYR A 117 7.65 6.35 -17.73
CA TYR A 117 6.27 5.95 -17.98
C TYR A 117 5.31 7.14 -17.87
N VAL A 118 5.49 8.00 -16.87
CA VAL A 118 4.68 9.21 -16.70
C VAL A 118 4.87 10.16 -17.90
N ASN A 119 6.11 10.42 -18.32
CA ASN A 119 6.43 11.32 -19.42
C ASN A 119 5.98 10.78 -20.80
N GLN A 120 5.91 9.46 -20.97
CA GLN A 120 5.43 8.83 -22.22
C GLN A 120 3.91 8.71 -22.28
N THR A 121 3.25 8.48 -21.13
CA THR A 121 1.82 8.17 -21.09
C THR A 121 0.95 9.42 -20.98
N PHE A 122 1.46 10.48 -20.35
CA PHE A 122 0.70 11.70 -20.09
C PHE A 122 1.33 12.92 -20.78
N ALA A 123 0.49 13.83 -21.27
CA ALA A 123 0.96 15.09 -21.81
C ALA A 123 1.65 15.94 -20.72
N ARG A 124 2.71 16.66 -21.10
CA ARG A 124 3.38 17.60 -20.20
C ARG A 124 2.40 18.70 -19.78
N LYS A 125 2.51 19.17 -18.54
CA LYS A 125 1.65 20.24 -18.04
C LYS A 125 1.96 21.56 -18.76
N ASN A 126 0.94 22.16 -19.35
CA ASN A 126 1.04 23.49 -19.95
C ASN A 126 1.42 24.56 -18.90
N THR A 127 2.20 25.55 -19.32
CA THR A 127 2.58 26.70 -18.48
C THR A 127 1.96 27.98 -19.01
N GLY A 128 1.85 29.02 -18.17
CA GLY A 128 1.24 30.27 -18.62
C GLY A 128 1.28 31.39 -17.59
N SER A 129 1.03 32.60 -18.08
CA SER A 129 0.76 33.79 -17.27
C SER A 129 -0.65 34.27 -17.57
N ILE A 130 -1.56 34.15 -16.59
CA ILE A 130 -3.00 34.49 -16.74
C ILE A 130 -3.24 35.94 -16.27
N GLN A 131 -2.56 36.87 -16.92
CA GLN A 131 -2.76 38.31 -16.72
C GLN A 131 -3.61 38.90 -17.86
N ASP A 132 -3.98 40.18 -17.74
CA ASP A 132 -4.67 40.94 -18.80
C ASP A 132 -3.85 41.02 -20.09
N TRP A 133 -2.54 40.81 -19.98
CA TRP A 133 -1.58 40.67 -21.08
C TRP A 133 -0.81 39.35 -20.90
N GLY A 134 -1.47 38.25 -21.26
CA GLY A 134 -1.11 36.90 -20.83
C GLY A 134 -0.70 35.96 -21.95
N TRP A 135 -0.31 34.75 -21.55
CA TRP A 135 0.06 33.68 -22.47
C TRP A 135 -0.15 32.30 -21.86
N ILE A 136 -0.34 31.29 -22.72
CA ILE A 136 -0.19 29.87 -22.40
C ILE A 136 0.78 29.21 -23.40
N LEU A 137 1.58 28.28 -22.91
CA LEU A 137 2.51 27.43 -23.64
C LEU A 137 2.12 25.97 -23.41
N ASP A 138 1.85 25.28 -24.50
CA ASP A 138 1.86 23.82 -24.52
C ASP A 138 3.32 23.33 -24.50
N ASP A 139 3.75 22.81 -23.35
CA ASP A 139 5.13 22.33 -23.14
C ASP A 139 5.44 21.07 -23.95
N SER A 140 4.41 20.37 -24.45
CA SER A 140 4.57 19.17 -25.26
C SER A 140 4.82 19.47 -26.74
N THR A 141 4.20 20.52 -27.29
CA THR A 141 4.32 20.89 -28.71
C THR A 141 5.11 22.17 -28.96
N GLY A 142 5.33 22.99 -27.93
CA GLY A 142 5.88 24.33 -28.05
C GLY A 142 4.86 25.36 -28.56
N PHE A 143 3.59 24.99 -28.74
CA PHE A 143 2.56 25.93 -29.21
C PHE A 143 2.24 26.96 -28.15
N ILE A 144 2.20 28.23 -28.54
CA ILE A 144 1.97 29.36 -27.66
C ILE A 144 0.74 30.12 -28.13
N MET A 145 -0.12 30.49 -27.18
CA MET A 145 -1.19 31.46 -27.38
C MET A 145 -0.93 32.65 -26.47
N GLN A 146 -1.03 33.88 -26.98
CA GLN A 146 -0.82 35.11 -26.22
C GLN A 146 -1.97 36.08 -26.46
N TRP A 147 -2.26 36.93 -25.49
CA TRP A 147 -3.36 37.90 -25.60
C TRP A 147 -3.10 39.18 -24.83
N GLY A 148 -3.90 40.19 -25.15
CA GLY A 148 -4.21 41.28 -24.22
C GLY A 148 -4.89 42.46 -24.90
N THR A 149 -4.80 43.63 -24.26
CA THR A 149 -5.44 44.86 -24.73
C THR A 149 -4.45 46.01 -24.88
N LEU A 150 -4.79 46.97 -25.73
CA LEU A 150 -4.05 48.20 -25.97
C LEU A 150 -5.02 49.38 -25.86
N GLY A 151 -4.72 50.35 -25.00
CA GLY A 151 -5.51 51.58 -24.86
C GLY A 151 -5.33 52.54 -26.05
N ASN A 152 -4.20 52.46 -26.74
CA ASN A 152 -3.95 53.18 -27.98
C ASN A 152 -3.26 52.26 -28.98
N SER A 153 -3.90 52.00 -30.11
CA SER A 153 -3.35 51.20 -31.22
C SER A 153 -2.55 52.09 -32.19
N ASN A 154 -2.34 51.64 -33.43
CA ASN A 154 -1.53 52.30 -34.47
C ASN A 154 -0.03 52.32 -34.16
N GLY A 155 0.52 51.13 -33.91
CA GLY A 155 1.94 50.96 -33.63
C GLY A 155 2.39 49.51 -33.63
N THR A 156 3.69 49.33 -33.38
CA THR A 156 4.30 48.02 -33.13
C THR A 156 4.43 47.80 -31.63
N TYR A 157 3.97 46.65 -31.16
CA TYR A 157 3.94 46.27 -29.76
C TYR A 157 4.69 44.95 -29.56
N ASN A 158 5.20 44.75 -28.36
CA ASN A 158 5.85 43.48 -28.01
C ASN A 158 4.79 42.42 -27.71
N PHE A 159 5.15 41.14 -27.80
CA PHE A 159 4.41 40.08 -27.14
C PHE A 159 4.86 39.95 -25.67
N PRO A 160 4.02 39.39 -24.78
CA PRO A 160 4.44 39.01 -23.43
C PRO A 160 5.70 38.12 -23.42
N ARG A 161 5.84 37.27 -24.44
CA ARG A 161 6.99 36.40 -24.69
C ARG A 161 7.24 36.28 -26.19
N ALA A 162 8.51 36.19 -26.60
CA ALA A 162 8.84 35.85 -27.98
C ALA A 162 8.40 34.42 -28.33
N PHE A 163 7.86 34.22 -29.53
CA PHE A 163 7.62 32.91 -30.13
C PHE A 163 8.96 32.32 -30.62
N PRO A 164 9.49 31.23 -30.03
CA PRO A 164 10.82 30.72 -30.37
C PRO A 164 11.09 30.47 -31.87
N VAL A 165 10.09 30.05 -32.64
CA VAL A 165 10.17 29.81 -34.10
C VAL A 165 9.56 30.97 -34.89
N GLY A 166 8.38 31.45 -34.52
CA GLY A 166 7.68 32.55 -35.15
C GLY A 166 6.21 32.68 -34.75
N CYS A 167 5.66 33.89 -34.90
CA CYS A 167 4.23 34.14 -34.78
C CYS A 167 3.54 33.79 -36.11
N PHE A 168 2.52 32.94 -36.06
CA PHE A 168 1.78 32.51 -37.25
C PHE A 168 0.66 33.47 -37.61
N ALA A 169 -0.06 33.97 -36.61
CA ALA A 169 -1.18 34.87 -36.82
C ALA A 169 -1.38 35.79 -35.61
N VAL A 170 -1.88 37.00 -35.91
CA VAL A 170 -2.36 37.97 -34.93
C VAL A 170 -3.78 38.36 -35.32
N PHE A 171 -4.70 38.22 -34.39
CA PHE A 171 -6.09 38.63 -34.51
C PHE A 171 -6.28 39.89 -33.66
N VAL A 172 -6.89 40.93 -34.22
CA VAL A 172 -7.10 42.20 -33.53
C VAL A 172 -8.56 42.61 -33.67
N THR A 173 -9.17 43.03 -32.56
CA THR A 173 -10.56 43.52 -32.51
C THR A 173 -10.62 44.83 -31.74
N ASN A 174 -11.60 45.68 -32.02
CA ASN A 174 -11.89 46.82 -31.15
C ASN A 174 -12.31 46.33 -29.75
N THR A 175 -12.04 47.10 -28.70
CA THR A 175 -12.51 46.80 -27.34
C THR A 175 -13.78 47.56 -26.99
N ASN A 176 -13.67 48.87 -26.77
CA ASN A 176 -14.74 49.70 -26.22
C ASN A 176 -14.89 51.09 -26.83
N ALA A 177 -14.07 51.45 -27.83
CA ALA A 177 -14.19 52.74 -28.51
C ALA A 177 -13.80 52.65 -30.00
N GLN A 178 -14.36 53.57 -30.78
CA GLN A 178 -14.07 53.84 -32.18
C GLN A 178 -14.31 55.32 -32.47
N GLY A 179 -14.05 55.76 -33.71
CA GLY A 179 -14.27 57.13 -34.14
C GLY A 179 -15.73 57.43 -34.49
N THR A 180 -15.92 58.54 -35.21
CA THR A 180 -17.24 58.98 -35.70
C THR A 180 -17.80 58.09 -36.83
N GLN A 181 -17.01 57.15 -37.32
CA GLN A 181 -17.35 56.19 -38.37
C GLN A 181 -17.01 54.78 -37.88
N VAL A 182 -17.31 53.75 -38.68
CA VAL A 182 -16.86 52.38 -38.36
C VAL A 182 -15.35 52.31 -38.51
N ASP A 183 -14.64 51.91 -37.46
CA ASP A 183 -13.19 51.71 -37.45
C ASP A 183 -12.86 50.25 -37.21
N ASN A 184 -12.39 49.54 -38.24
CA ASN A 184 -12.08 48.11 -38.11
C ASN A 184 -10.66 47.92 -37.59
N ALA A 185 -10.53 47.18 -36.50
CA ALA A 185 -9.23 46.75 -36.02
C ALA A 185 -8.56 45.77 -36.99
N PHE A 186 -7.23 45.86 -37.10
CA PHE A 186 -6.40 44.95 -37.87
C PHE A 186 -5.00 44.85 -37.26
N GLY A 187 -4.29 43.77 -37.58
CA GLY A 187 -2.91 43.59 -37.16
C GLY A 187 -2.24 42.45 -37.89
N TYR A 188 -0.92 42.36 -37.72
CA TYR A 188 -0.10 41.33 -38.35
C TYR A 188 1.20 41.10 -37.55
N PRO A 189 1.80 39.90 -37.63
CA PRO A 189 3.13 39.64 -37.08
C PRO A 189 4.18 40.56 -37.71
N VAL A 190 5.05 41.16 -36.88
CA VAL A 190 6.20 41.96 -37.36
C VAL A 190 7.49 41.15 -37.19
N SER A 191 7.59 40.43 -36.07
CA SER A 191 8.71 39.52 -35.77
C SER A 191 8.24 38.41 -34.84
N ASN A 192 9.18 37.60 -34.35
CA ASN A 192 8.89 36.62 -33.31
C ASN A 192 8.54 37.24 -31.94
N SER A 193 8.88 38.51 -31.72
CA SER A 193 8.68 39.21 -30.44
C SER A 193 7.73 40.39 -30.54
N GLN A 194 7.27 40.73 -31.74
CA GLN A 194 6.47 41.94 -31.98
C GLN A 194 5.35 41.74 -33.00
N PHE A 195 4.29 42.53 -32.85
CA PHE A 195 3.18 42.64 -33.79
C PHE A 195 2.79 44.09 -34.03
N PHE A 196 2.17 44.35 -35.16
CA PHE A 196 1.50 45.61 -35.45
C PHE A 196 0.01 45.48 -35.16
N ALA A 197 -0.58 46.49 -34.55
CA ALA A 197 -2.03 46.58 -34.35
C ALA A 197 -2.52 48.01 -34.52
N ALA A 198 -3.64 48.18 -35.22
CA ALA A 198 -4.25 49.47 -35.49
C ALA A 198 -5.75 49.35 -35.76
N THR A 199 -6.40 50.48 -35.94
CA THR A 199 -7.77 50.57 -36.45
C THR A 199 -7.79 51.37 -37.75
N LYS A 200 -8.67 51.04 -38.69
CA LYS A 200 -8.78 51.75 -39.97
C LYS A 200 -10.19 52.29 -40.16
N SER A 201 -10.27 53.57 -40.49
CA SER A 201 -11.54 54.25 -40.77
C SER A 201 -12.18 53.75 -42.06
N SER A 202 -13.50 53.52 -42.00
CA SER A 202 -14.31 53.13 -43.15
C SER A 202 -14.72 54.29 -44.06
N GLY A 203 -14.79 55.52 -43.56
CA GLY A 203 -15.26 56.68 -44.33
C GLY A 203 -14.18 57.70 -44.66
N MET A 204 -12.90 57.40 -44.40
CA MET A 204 -11.76 58.18 -44.89
C MET A 204 -10.69 57.26 -45.51
N ALA A 205 -10.32 57.54 -46.75
CA ALA A 205 -9.33 56.74 -47.47
C ALA A 205 -7.96 56.80 -46.77
N ASN A 206 -7.40 55.62 -46.47
CA ASN A 206 -6.08 55.43 -45.88
C ASN A 206 -5.88 56.05 -44.48
N LEU A 207 -6.96 56.41 -43.77
CA LEU A 207 -6.84 56.85 -42.39
C LEU A 207 -6.70 55.66 -41.44
N VAL A 208 -5.53 55.57 -40.80
CA VAL A 208 -5.24 54.61 -39.71
C VAL A 208 -5.34 55.34 -38.38
N ASN A 209 -6.25 54.89 -37.52
CA ASN A 209 -6.57 55.43 -36.22
C ASN A 209 -5.97 54.59 -35.09
N ASN A 210 -5.92 55.15 -33.88
CA ASN A 210 -5.29 54.58 -32.70
C ASN A 210 -6.29 54.16 -31.60
N PHE A 211 -7.52 53.79 -31.96
CA PHE A 211 -8.53 53.41 -30.98
C PHE A 211 -8.15 52.15 -30.19
N PRO A 212 -8.70 51.97 -28.97
CA PRO A 212 -8.46 50.80 -28.14
C PRO A 212 -8.77 49.46 -28.84
N VAL A 213 -7.87 48.49 -28.72
CA VAL A 213 -8.01 47.15 -29.31
C VAL A 213 -7.67 46.04 -28.33
N ALA A 214 -8.22 44.85 -28.57
CA ALA A 214 -7.79 43.59 -28.01
C ALA A 214 -7.08 42.80 -29.10
N TRP A 215 -6.14 41.96 -28.70
CA TRP A 215 -5.39 41.14 -29.63
C TRP A 215 -5.19 39.73 -29.06
N PHE A 216 -5.11 38.77 -29.97
CA PHE A 216 -4.80 37.38 -29.70
C PHE A 216 -3.79 36.89 -30.74
N ALA A 217 -2.74 36.19 -30.32
CA ALA A 217 -1.71 35.71 -31.22
C ALA A 217 -1.37 34.25 -30.94
N ILE A 218 -1.01 33.54 -32.01
CA ILE A 218 -0.60 32.13 -31.95
C ILE A 218 0.72 31.92 -32.68
N GLY A 219 1.51 30.96 -32.21
CA GLY A 219 2.83 30.67 -32.77
C GLY A 219 3.56 29.57 -32.01
N ARG A 220 4.83 29.37 -32.34
CA ARG A 220 5.75 28.43 -31.67
C ARG A 220 7.16 29.02 -31.71
#